data_AF-A0A957YRK8-F1
#
_entry.id   AF-A0A957YRK8-F1
#
_cell.length_a   1.000
_cell.length_b   1.000
_cell.length_c   1.000
_cell.angle_alpha   90.00
_cell.angle_beta   90.00
_cell.angle_gamma   90.00
#
_symmetry.space_group_name_H-M   'P 1'
#
loop_
_entity.id
_entity.type
_entity.pdbx_description
1 polymer ?
#
loop_
_entity_poly.entity_id
_entity_poly.type
_entity_poly.pdbx_seq_one_letter_code
_entity_poly.pdbx_strand_id
1 'polypeptide(L)'
;MQSDGFILTVYPLSPPHSTIHEQHTQARKIIENHGQTSLARFALLPDKSHFFSPDGSVIAYVRKGRTALTLGDPIGTKDNTASSIEAFKDFCAQNQWQACFYQIQPNHLDIYADHGFDIMRIGQEAIIDLTTFNLAGSAGGKLRNAVCRMNRLGYHVKVHESPLSDELLGRLDAVSNEWLTRRLGREVRFSVGWFDKEYVRHSTV
;
A
#
# COMPACT_ATOMS: atom_id res chain seq x y z
N MET A 1 -17.08 -54.92 3.75
CA MET A 1 -16.18 -53.94 4.41
C MET A 1 -15.72 -52.98 3.31
N GLN A 2 -16.45 -51.89 3.08
CA GLN A 2 -16.12 -50.89 2.05
C GLN A 2 -15.04 -49.98 2.62
N SER A 3 -13.92 -49.89 1.92
CA SER A 3 -12.84 -48.95 2.22
C SER A 3 -13.16 -47.60 1.58
N ASP A 4 -13.60 -46.64 2.39
CA ASP A 4 -13.73 -45.25 1.96
C ASP A 4 -12.35 -44.63 1.80
N GLY A 5 -11.88 -44.54 0.56
CA GLY A 5 -10.65 -43.86 0.21
C GLY A 5 -10.87 -42.35 0.18
N PHE A 6 -10.16 -41.60 1.03
CA PHE A 6 -10.11 -40.14 0.95
C PHE A 6 -9.05 -39.73 -0.09
N ILE A 7 -9.45 -38.98 -1.12
CA ILE A 7 -8.50 -38.30 -2.00
C ILE A 7 -8.15 -36.97 -1.35
N LEU A 8 -6.93 -36.89 -0.80
CA LEU A 8 -6.36 -35.63 -0.32
C LEU A 8 -5.68 -34.93 -1.51
N THR A 9 -6.37 -33.97 -2.13
CA THR A 9 -5.75 -33.13 -3.16
C THR A 9 -4.83 -32.11 -2.48
N VAL A 10 -3.54 -32.41 -2.45
CA VAL A 10 -2.51 -31.49 -1.96
C VAL A 10 -2.15 -30.55 -3.11
N TYR A 11 -2.67 -29.32 -3.07
CA TYR A 11 -2.20 -28.28 -3.99
C TYR A 11 -0.82 -27.80 -3.54
N PRO A 12 0.16 -27.70 -4.46
CA PRO A 12 1.42 -27.07 -4.12
C PRO A 12 1.13 -25.64 -3.68
N LEU A 13 1.40 -25.36 -2.40
CA LEU A 13 1.44 -23.99 -1.93
C LEU A 13 2.66 -23.37 -2.59
N SER A 14 2.46 -22.61 -3.66
CA SER A 14 3.50 -21.72 -4.15
C SER A 14 3.99 -20.89 -2.96
N PRO A 15 5.28 -20.90 -2.64
CA PRO A 15 5.80 -20.10 -1.55
C PRO A 15 5.40 -18.63 -1.79
N PRO A 16 5.25 -17.81 -0.75
CA PRO A 16 5.07 -16.37 -0.94
C PRO A 16 6.23 -15.91 -1.82
N HIS A 17 5.93 -15.50 -3.06
CA HIS A 17 6.95 -15.02 -3.98
C HIS A 17 7.57 -13.80 -3.32
N SER A 18 8.82 -13.93 -2.86
CA SER A 18 9.71 -12.78 -2.77
C SER A 18 9.71 -12.16 -4.16
N THR A 19 9.27 -10.91 -4.26
CA THR A 19 9.21 -10.20 -5.53
C THR A 19 10.55 -10.32 -6.23
N ILE A 20 10.57 -10.94 -7.41
CA ILE A 20 11.78 -11.02 -8.22
C ILE A 20 12.19 -9.57 -8.53
N HIS A 21 13.48 -9.23 -8.41
CA HIS A 21 13.98 -7.87 -8.59
C HIS A 21 13.46 -7.18 -9.88
N GLU A 22 13.32 -7.97 -10.94
CA GLU A 22 12.74 -7.55 -12.22
C GLU A 22 11.26 -7.15 -12.11
N GLN A 23 10.44 -7.96 -11.43
CA GLN A 23 9.03 -7.64 -11.15
C GLN A 23 8.91 -6.36 -10.31
N HIS A 24 9.78 -6.19 -9.31
CA HIS A 24 9.78 -4.97 -8.48
C HIS A 24 10.10 -3.73 -9.31
N THR A 25 11.05 -3.85 -10.24
CA THR A 25 11.43 -2.77 -11.16
C THR A 25 10.30 -2.42 -12.13
N GLN A 26 9.61 -3.41 -12.68
CA GLN A 26 8.43 -3.20 -13.53
C GLN A 26 7.30 -2.53 -12.76
N ALA A 27 6.98 -3.02 -11.56
CA ALA A 27 5.95 -2.43 -10.70
C ALA A 27 6.28 -0.96 -10.36
N ARG A 28 7.53 -0.66 -10.01
CA ARG A 28 8.01 0.71 -9.75
C ARG A 28 7.72 1.63 -10.93
N LYS A 29 8.07 1.22 -12.15
CA LYS A 29 7.83 2.03 -13.36
C LYS A 29 6.34 2.32 -13.59
N ILE A 30 5.47 1.32 -13.41
CA ILE A 30 4.02 1.52 -13.55
C ILE A 30 3.49 2.46 -12.47
N ILE A 31 3.91 2.26 -11.22
CA ILE A 31 3.48 3.05 -10.07
C ILE A 31 3.94 4.51 -10.17
N GLU A 32 5.15 4.77 -10.64
CA GLU A 32 5.66 6.14 -10.83
C GLU A 32 4.91 6.90 -11.93
N ASN A 33 4.46 6.20 -12.98
CA ASN A 33 3.73 6.81 -14.09
C ASN A 33 2.21 6.93 -13.84
N HIS A 34 1.63 6.00 -13.07
CA HIS A 34 0.18 5.84 -12.97
C HIS A 34 -0.37 5.89 -11.53
N GLY A 35 0.49 5.96 -10.51
CA GLY A 35 0.05 6.05 -9.12
C GLY A 35 -0.67 7.37 -8.82
N GLN A 36 -1.93 7.29 -8.37
CA GLN A 36 -2.77 8.46 -8.08
C GLN A 36 -3.22 8.56 -6.62
N THR A 37 -2.89 7.57 -5.79
CA THR A 37 -3.35 7.50 -4.39
C THR A 37 -2.17 7.48 -3.42
N SER A 38 -2.43 7.87 -2.17
CA SER A 38 -1.47 7.77 -1.06
C SER A 38 -0.97 6.33 -0.83
N LEU A 39 -1.76 5.33 -1.24
CA LEU A 39 -1.43 3.90 -1.14
C LEU A 39 -0.46 3.41 -2.22
N ALA A 40 -0.34 4.10 -3.34
CA ALA A 40 0.42 3.63 -4.50
C ALA A 40 1.88 3.32 -4.14
N ARG A 41 2.49 4.10 -3.25
CA ARG A 41 3.87 3.84 -2.81
C ARG A 41 4.00 2.57 -1.95
N PHE A 42 2.99 2.24 -1.15
CA PHE A 42 2.98 1.02 -0.32
C PHE A 42 2.88 -0.26 -1.15
N ALA A 43 2.44 -0.17 -2.41
CA ALA A 43 2.52 -1.29 -3.35
C ALA A 43 3.97 -1.74 -3.63
N LEU A 44 4.98 -0.90 -3.36
CA LEU A 44 6.40 -1.23 -3.52
C LEU A 44 7.07 -1.79 -2.27
N LEU A 45 6.35 -1.89 -1.15
CA LEU A 45 6.90 -2.48 0.07
C LEU A 45 7.19 -3.98 -0.16
N PRO A 46 8.25 -4.52 0.47
CA PRO A 46 8.74 -5.87 0.17
C PRO A 46 7.82 -7.00 0.68
N ASP A 47 6.75 -6.66 1.39
CA ASP A 47 5.72 -7.62 1.80
C ASP A 47 4.69 -7.90 0.69
N LYS A 48 4.70 -7.15 -0.42
CA LYS A 48 3.74 -7.29 -1.52
C LYS A 48 4.27 -8.17 -2.63
N SER A 49 3.43 -9.09 -3.08
CA SER A 49 3.55 -9.68 -4.41
C SER A 49 2.84 -8.80 -5.44
N HIS A 50 3.26 -8.88 -6.70
CA HIS A 50 2.69 -8.12 -7.81
C HIS A 50 2.02 -9.06 -8.80
N PHE A 51 0.79 -8.75 -9.17
CA PHE A 51 0.14 -9.29 -10.36
C PHE A 51 0.18 -8.22 -11.44
N PHE A 52 0.59 -8.61 -12.66
CA PHE A 52 0.60 -7.74 -13.82
C PHE A 52 -0.52 -8.19 -14.76
N SER A 53 -1.47 -7.30 -15.02
CA SER A 53 -2.52 -7.57 -15.98
C SER A 53 -1.98 -7.53 -17.41
N PRO A 54 -2.62 -8.23 -18.36
CA PRO A 54 -2.24 -8.17 -19.78
C PRO A 54 -2.27 -6.75 -20.38
N ASP A 55 -3.07 -5.87 -19.78
CA ASP A 55 -3.28 -4.48 -20.20
C ASP A 55 -2.22 -3.50 -19.63
N GLY A 56 -1.24 -4.00 -18.86
CA GLY A 56 -0.11 -3.22 -18.37
C GLY A 56 -0.32 -2.57 -16.99
N SER A 57 -1.39 -2.90 -16.29
CA SER A 57 -1.62 -2.47 -14.90
C SER A 57 -0.92 -3.39 -13.91
N VAL A 58 -0.73 -2.92 -12.69
CA VAL A 58 -0.18 -3.69 -11.57
C VAL A 58 -1.15 -3.70 -10.39
N ILE A 59 -1.33 -4.87 -9.77
CA ILE A 59 -2.07 -5.05 -8.53
C ILE A 59 -1.11 -5.62 -7.49
N ALA A 60 -0.87 -4.87 -6.42
CA ALA A 60 -0.08 -5.33 -5.28
C ALA A 60 -0.98 -6.03 -4.27
N TYR A 61 -0.59 -7.24 -3.84
CA TYR A 61 -1.38 -8.07 -2.94
C TYR A 61 -0.52 -8.86 -1.96
N VAL A 62 -1.17 -9.33 -0.90
CA VAL A 62 -0.63 -10.32 0.04
C VAL A 62 -1.57 -11.52 0.08
N ARG A 63 -1.01 -12.73 0.01
CA ARG A 63 -1.78 -13.97 0.19
C ARG A 63 -1.82 -14.36 1.66
N LYS A 64 -3.03 -14.50 2.22
CA LYS A 64 -3.26 -15.01 3.57
C LYS A 64 -4.37 -16.07 3.55
N GLY A 65 -4.04 -17.31 3.91
CA GLY A 65 -4.99 -18.41 3.81
C GLY A 65 -5.47 -18.59 2.37
N ARG A 66 -6.79 -18.55 2.11
CA ARG A 66 -7.31 -18.63 0.74
C ARG A 66 -7.57 -17.27 0.11
N THR A 67 -7.14 -16.18 0.74
CA THR A 67 -7.46 -14.82 0.27
C THR A 67 -6.22 -14.14 -0.28
N ALA A 68 -6.33 -13.58 -1.48
CA ALA A 68 -5.39 -12.62 -2.05
C ALA A 68 -5.95 -11.22 -1.77
N LEU A 69 -5.36 -10.55 -0.77
CA LEU A 69 -5.80 -9.24 -0.30
C LEU A 69 -4.98 -8.16 -1.00
N THR A 70 -5.61 -7.35 -1.85
CA THR A 70 -4.97 -6.23 -2.57
C THR A 70 -4.89 -4.98 -1.72
N LEU A 71 -3.96 -4.09 -2.03
CA LEU A 71 -3.90 -2.74 -1.45
C LEU A 71 -4.30 -1.70 -2.49
N GLY A 72 -5.55 -1.25 -2.42
CA GLY A 72 -6.16 -0.31 -3.35
C GLY A 72 -6.63 -0.96 -4.66
N ASP A 73 -6.94 -0.08 -5.60
CA ASP A 73 -7.31 -0.41 -6.98
C ASP A 73 -6.10 -0.84 -7.83
N PRO A 74 -6.33 -1.45 -9.01
CA PRO A 74 -5.28 -1.62 -10.02
C PRO A 74 -4.60 -0.28 -10.35
N ILE A 75 -3.27 -0.30 -10.43
CA ILE A 75 -2.47 0.88 -10.77
C ILE A 75 -2.06 0.75 -12.23
N GLY A 76 -2.58 1.63 -13.08
CA GLY A 76 -2.38 1.62 -14.53
C GLY A 76 -3.23 2.69 -15.21
N THR A 77 -3.51 2.52 -16.50
CA THR A 77 -4.44 3.39 -17.23
C THR A 77 -5.86 3.18 -16.72
N LYS A 78 -6.64 4.26 -16.55
CA LYS A 78 -8.00 4.18 -15.97
C LYS A 78 -8.92 3.24 -16.74
N ASP A 79 -8.85 3.29 -18.08
CA ASP A 79 -9.65 2.47 -18.98
C ASP A 79 -9.46 0.95 -18.79
N ASN A 80 -8.34 0.56 -18.18
CA ASN A 80 -7.96 -0.84 -17.95
C ASN A 80 -8.43 -1.39 -16.59
N THR A 81 -9.09 -0.58 -15.76
CA THR A 81 -9.41 -0.95 -14.37
C THR A 81 -10.31 -2.19 -14.31
N ALA A 82 -11.38 -2.22 -15.11
CA ALA A 82 -12.31 -3.35 -15.16
C ALA A 82 -11.63 -4.64 -15.64
N SER A 83 -10.91 -4.60 -16.77
CA SER A 83 -10.19 -5.76 -17.30
C SER A 83 -9.12 -6.28 -16.34
N SER A 84 -8.45 -5.38 -15.62
CA SER A 84 -7.47 -5.74 -14.59
C SER A 84 -8.10 -6.45 -13.39
N ILE A 85 -9.27 -6.01 -12.94
CA ILE A 85 -10.03 -6.65 -11.86
C ILE A 85 -10.46 -8.06 -12.28
N GLU A 86 -11.00 -8.22 -13.49
CA GLU A 86 -11.38 -9.52 -14.05
C GLU A 86 -10.18 -10.46 -14.16
N ALA A 87 -9.07 -10.00 -14.76
CA ALA A 87 -7.86 -10.79 -14.91
C ALA A 87 -7.28 -11.23 -13.56
N PHE A 88 -7.33 -10.37 -12.54
CA PHE A 88 -6.89 -10.73 -11.19
C PHE A 88 -7.81 -11.74 -10.51
N LYS A 89 -9.12 -11.62 -10.72
CA LYS A 89 -10.12 -12.58 -10.23
C LYS A 89 -9.89 -13.95 -10.84
N ASP A 90 -9.62 -14.03 -12.14
CA ASP A 90 -9.29 -15.27 -12.84
C ASP A 90 -7.97 -15.88 -12.35
N PHE A 91 -6.94 -15.04 -12.18
CA PHE A 91 -5.68 -15.45 -11.57
C PHE A 91 -5.90 -16.04 -10.17
N CYS A 92 -6.72 -15.42 -9.33
CA CYS A 92 -7.07 -15.96 -8.02
C CYS A 92 -7.80 -17.29 -8.14
N ALA A 93 -8.79 -17.40 -9.03
CA ALA A 93 -9.58 -18.62 -9.24
C ALA A 93 -8.71 -19.81 -9.67
N GLN A 94 -7.76 -19.61 -10.59
CA GLN A 94 -6.80 -20.62 -11.03
C GLN A 94 -5.93 -21.14 -9.87
N ASN A 95 -5.64 -20.28 -8.90
CA ASN A 95 -4.90 -20.62 -7.67
C ASN A 95 -5.80 -21.05 -6.51
N GLN A 96 -7.12 -21.18 -6.73
CA GLN A 96 -8.14 -21.46 -5.72
C GLN A 96 -8.20 -20.45 -4.57
N TRP A 97 -7.83 -19.22 -4.85
CA TRP A 97 -7.89 -18.08 -3.95
C TRP A 97 -9.15 -17.23 -4.19
N GLN A 98 -9.54 -16.47 -3.18
CA GLN A 98 -10.55 -15.43 -3.23
C GLN A 98 -9.84 -14.08 -3.35
N ALA A 99 -10.20 -13.29 -4.35
CA ALA A 99 -9.76 -11.91 -4.45
C ALA A 99 -10.50 -11.06 -3.40
N CYS A 100 -9.78 -10.16 -2.73
CA CYS A 100 -10.35 -9.17 -1.83
C CYS A 100 -9.61 -7.85 -2.01
N PHE A 101 -10.35 -6.77 -2.24
CA PHE A 101 -9.79 -5.46 -2.49
C PHE A 101 -9.97 -4.54 -1.28
N TYR A 102 -8.89 -3.98 -0.77
CA TYR A 102 -8.88 -3.17 0.44
C TYR A 102 -8.54 -1.71 0.13
N GLN A 103 -9.35 -0.76 0.64
CA GLN A 103 -9.22 0.68 0.39
C GLN A 103 -9.30 1.08 -1.10
N ILE A 104 -10.29 0.51 -1.80
CA ILE A 104 -10.66 0.92 -3.15
C ILE A 104 -11.26 2.33 -3.17
N GLN A 105 -11.14 3.01 -4.30
CA GLN A 105 -11.64 4.36 -4.49
C GLN A 105 -13.16 4.39 -4.78
N PRO A 106 -13.89 5.42 -4.33
CA PRO A 106 -15.34 5.52 -4.53
C PRO A 106 -15.80 5.56 -6.00
N ASN A 107 -14.92 6.00 -6.92
CA ASN A 107 -15.23 6.09 -8.34
C ASN A 107 -15.20 4.74 -9.08
N HIS A 108 -14.78 3.65 -8.41
CA HIS A 108 -14.73 2.31 -9.00
C HIS A 108 -15.76 1.34 -8.41
N LEU A 109 -16.62 1.79 -7.47
CA LEU A 109 -17.55 0.90 -6.77
C LEU A 109 -18.45 0.11 -7.72
N ASP A 110 -19.00 0.76 -8.74
CA ASP A 110 -19.86 0.10 -9.73
C ASP A 110 -19.11 -1.00 -10.48
N ILE A 111 -17.83 -0.77 -10.82
CA ILE A 111 -16.99 -1.77 -11.47
C ILE A 111 -16.85 -3.01 -10.57
N TYR A 112 -16.59 -2.84 -9.28
CA TYR A 112 -16.48 -3.98 -8.36
C TYR A 112 -17.82 -4.71 -8.20
N ALA A 113 -18.94 -3.98 -8.11
CA ALA A 113 -20.27 -4.58 -8.03
C ALA A 113 -20.59 -5.42 -9.28
N ASP A 114 -20.29 -4.90 -10.47
CA ASP A 114 -20.47 -5.59 -11.75
C ASP A 114 -19.62 -6.87 -11.84
N HIS A 115 -18.47 -6.91 -11.16
CA HIS A 115 -17.62 -8.10 -11.07
C HIS A 115 -18.01 -9.05 -9.93
N GLY A 116 -19.13 -8.79 -9.25
CA GLY A 116 -19.71 -9.64 -8.22
C GLY A 116 -19.03 -9.53 -6.85
N PHE A 117 -18.40 -8.39 -6.54
CA PHE A 117 -17.86 -8.12 -5.21
C PHE A 117 -18.88 -7.44 -4.30
N ASP A 118 -18.96 -7.90 -3.06
CA ASP A 118 -19.65 -7.16 -1.99
C ASP A 118 -18.80 -5.98 -1.52
N ILE A 119 -19.44 -4.84 -1.30
CA ILE A 119 -18.77 -3.58 -0.95
C ILE A 119 -19.08 -3.20 0.49
N MET A 120 -18.03 -2.95 1.27
CA MET A 120 -18.15 -2.49 2.66
C MET A 120 -17.36 -1.20 2.87
N ARG A 121 -18.04 -0.14 3.35
CA ARG A 121 -17.38 1.12 3.72
C ARG A 121 -16.61 0.94 5.04
N ILE A 122 -15.29 1.11 4.97
CA ILE A 122 -14.40 0.97 6.13
C ILE A 122 -13.92 2.30 6.74
N GLY A 123 -14.08 3.42 6.02
CA GLY A 123 -13.61 4.72 6.50
C GLY A 123 -13.74 5.85 5.49
N GLN A 124 -13.06 6.96 5.76
CA GLN A 124 -12.88 8.12 4.89
C GLN A 124 -11.44 8.62 5.00
N GLU A 125 -10.89 9.11 3.91
CA GLU A 125 -9.58 9.78 3.87
C GLU A 125 -9.79 11.30 3.92
N ALA A 126 -8.96 12.00 4.70
CA ALA A 126 -8.96 13.46 4.74
C ALA A 126 -8.05 14.01 3.65
N ILE A 127 -8.64 14.50 2.56
CA ILE A 127 -7.91 15.09 1.43
C ILE A 127 -7.87 16.62 1.60
N ILE A 128 -6.68 17.21 1.53
CA ILE A 128 -6.48 18.66 1.63
C ILE A 128 -6.02 19.18 0.28
N ASP A 129 -6.81 20.10 -0.30
CA ASP A 129 -6.42 20.82 -1.51
C ASP A 129 -5.40 21.91 -1.18
N LEU A 130 -4.15 21.68 -1.59
CA LEU A 130 -3.05 22.60 -1.33
C LEU A 130 -3.15 23.92 -2.12
N THR A 131 -3.97 23.99 -3.16
CA THR A 131 -4.16 25.22 -3.94
C THR A 131 -5.04 26.24 -3.21
N THR A 132 -5.93 25.75 -2.35
CA THR A 132 -6.86 26.57 -1.56
C THR A 132 -6.46 26.64 -0.08
N PHE A 133 -5.68 25.67 0.40
CA PHE A 133 -5.22 25.62 1.79
C PHE A 133 -4.30 26.80 2.15
N ASN A 134 -4.64 27.50 3.24
CA ASN A 134 -3.78 28.51 3.83
C ASN A 134 -4.03 28.63 5.34
N LEU A 135 -3.07 29.23 6.05
CA LEU A 135 -3.13 29.45 7.49
C LEU A 135 -3.79 30.80 7.88
N ALA A 136 -4.32 31.56 6.93
CA ALA A 136 -4.92 32.86 7.19
C ALA A 136 -6.31 32.73 7.83
N GLY A 137 -6.82 33.85 8.34
CA GLY A 137 -8.15 33.93 8.95
C GLY A 137 -8.29 33.13 10.25
N SER A 138 -9.55 32.99 10.68
CA SER A 138 -9.95 32.30 11.91
C SER A 138 -9.84 30.77 11.78
N ALA A 139 -10.18 30.22 10.61
CA ALA A 139 -10.11 28.78 10.34
C ALA A 139 -8.69 28.22 10.49
N GLY A 140 -7.67 28.92 9.95
CA GLY A 140 -6.27 28.53 10.09
C GLY A 140 -5.62 28.89 11.44
N GLY A 141 -6.32 29.63 12.31
CA GLY A 141 -5.74 30.22 13.53
C GLY A 141 -5.16 29.20 14.51
N LYS A 142 -5.84 28.05 14.70
CA LYS A 142 -5.36 26.99 15.60
C LYS A 142 -4.03 26.39 15.11
N LEU A 143 -3.94 26.05 13.83
CA LEU A 143 -2.74 25.47 13.25
C LEU A 143 -1.60 26.48 13.16
N ARG A 144 -1.90 27.72 12.77
CA ARG A 144 -0.92 28.83 12.77
C ARG A 144 -0.28 29.02 14.15
N ASN A 145 -1.08 29.05 15.21
CA ASN A 145 -0.58 29.19 16.57
C ASN A 145 0.31 28.01 16.99
N ALA A 146 -0.07 26.78 16.60
CA ALA A 146 0.76 25.60 16.85
C ALA A 146 2.12 25.69 16.13
N VAL A 147 2.13 26.06 14.85
CA VAL A 147 3.36 26.27 14.07
C VAL A 147 4.24 27.38 14.68
N CYS A 148 3.66 28.54 15.01
CA CYS A 148 4.39 29.63 15.65
C CYS A 148 5.01 29.20 16.99
N ARG A 149 4.28 28.41 17.78
CA ARG A 149 4.81 27.85 19.03
C ARG A 149 6.00 26.93 18.78
N MET A 150 5.92 26.02 17.81
CA MET A 150 7.02 25.10 17.47
C MET A 150 8.26 25.88 17.00
N ASN A 151 8.08 26.90 16.15
CA ASN A 151 9.18 27.75 15.70
C ASN A 151 9.83 28.51 16.85
N ARG A 152 9.04 29.05 17.79
CA ARG A 152 9.57 29.73 18.99
C ARG A 152 10.36 28.80 19.90
N LEU A 153 10.04 27.51 19.91
CA LEU A 153 10.80 26.49 20.63
C LEU A 153 12.06 26.02 19.85
N GLY A 154 12.34 26.59 18.67
CA GLY A 154 13.53 26.27 17.87
C GLY A 154 13.38 25.02 17.00
N TYR A 155 12.17 24.51 16.79
CA TYR A 155 11.94 23.39 15.88
C TYR A 155 11.91 23.88 14.42
N HIS A 156 12.54 23.11 13.55
CA HIS A 156 12.58 23.35 12.11
C HIS A 156 12.26 22.06 11.37
N VAL A 157 11.66 22.20 10.18
CA VAL A 157 11.43 21.09 9.24
C VAL A 157 12.49 21.16 8.16
N LYS A 158 13.11 20.02 7.85
CA LYS A 158 14.06 19.87 6.76
C LYS A 158 13.70 18.62 5.98
N VAL A 159 13.62 18.76 4.67
CA VAL A 159 13.47 17.64 3.74
C VAL A 159 14.86 17.16 3.33
N HIS A 160 15.07 15.85 3.39
CA HIS A 160 16.29 15.17 3.00
C HIS A 160 15.99 14.27 1.80
N GLU A 161 16.63 14.59 0.67
CA GLU A 161 16.53 13.76 -0.54
C GLU A 161 17.32 12.47 -0.39
N SER A 162 16.83 11.41 -1.04
CA SER A 162 17.56 10.15 -1.13
C SER A 162 18.83 10.27 -2.01
N PRO A 163 19.88 9.46 -1.77
CA PRO A 163 20.03 8.49 -0.70
C PRO A 163 20.43 9.14 0.64
N LEU A 164 19.84 8.65 1.74
CA LEU A 164 20.14 9.14 3.08
C LEU A 164 21.49 8.61 3.60
N SER A 165 22.20 9.44 4.37
CA SER A 165 23.45 9.03 5.04
C SER A 165 23.21 8.03 6.17
N ASP A 166 24.22 7.21 6.47
CA ASP A 166 24.16 6.25 7.57
C ASP A 166 23.91 6.92 8.93
N GLU A 167 24.48 8.10 9.13
CA GLU A 167 24.27 8.90 10.33
C GLU A 167 22.79 9.30 10.49
N LEU A 168 22.17 9.82 9.42
CA LEU A 168 20.77 10.21 9.46
C LEU A 168 19.87 8.99 9.64
N LEU A 169 20.14 7.89 8.93
CA LEU A 169 19.40 6.63 9.10
C LEU A 169 19.48 6.11 10.53
N GLY A 170 20.67 6.13 11.16
CA GLY A 170 20.84 5.73 12.55
C GLY A 170 20.00 6.58 13.52
N ARG A 171 19.90 7.89 13.26
CA ARG A 171 19.04 8.80 14.05
C ARG A 171 17.55 8.50 13.85
N LEU A 172 17.11 8.25 12.62
CA LEU A 172 15.72 7.90 12.32
C LEU A 172 15.32 6.56 12.94
N ASP A 173 16.22 5.57 12.90
CA ASP A 173 16.04 4.24 13.51
C ASP A 173 15.85 4.38 15.04
N ALA A 174 16.67 5.20 15.69
CA ALA A 174 16.54 5.46 17.13
C ALA A 174 15.16 6.06 17.50
N VAL A 175 14.69 7.06 16.74
CA VAL A 175 13.36 7.66 16.96
C VAL A 175 12.24 6.66 16.72
N SER A 176 12.34 5.85 15.65
CA SER A 176 11.36 4.79 15.34
C SER A 176 11.24 3.79 16.49
N ASN A 177 12.37 3.28 16.98
CA ASN A 177 12.42 2.29 18.06
C ASN A 177 11.88 2.85 19.39
N GLU A 178 12.21 4.10 19.73
CA GLU A 178 11.66 4.76 20.92
C GLU A 178 10.14 4.88 20.84
N TRP A 179 9.61 5.25 19.66
CA TRP A 179 8.17 5.36 19.45
C TRP A 179 7.45 4.00 19.53
N LEU A 180 8.00 2.97 18.88
CA LEU A 180 7.44 1.61 18.89
C LEU A 180 7.34 1.05 20.31
N THR A 181 8.41 1.22 21.10
CA THR A 181 8.49 0.77 22.49
C THR A 181 7.38 1.40 23.34
N ARG A 182 7.03 2.66 23.09
CA ARG A 182 6.03 3.40 23.88
C ARG A 182 4.59 3.18 23.44
N ARG A 183 4.34 2.84 22.17
CA ARG A 183 2.98 2.89 21.59
C ARG A 183 2.44 1.56 21.09
N LEU A 184 3.20 0.81 20.32
CA LEU A 184 2.69 -0.34 19.56
C LEU A 184 3.28 -1.69 19.96
N GLY A 185 4.47 -1.71 20.57
CA GLY A 185 5.20 -2.92 20.95
C GLY A 185 5.76 -3.73 19.77
N ARG A 186 5.14 -3.67 18.58
CA ARG A 186 5.63 -4.26 17.33
C ARG A 186 5.17 -3.46 16.12
N GLU A 187 5.91 -3.61 15.02
CA GLU A 187 5.54 -3.06 13.73
C GLU A 187 4.24 -3.67 13.18
N VAL A 188 3.46 -2.85 12.48
CA VAL A 188 2.31 -3.26 11.68
C VAL A 188 2.69 -3.19 10.20
N ARG A 189 2.10 -4.04 9.38
CA ARG A 189 2.45 -4.17 7.94
C ARG A 189 1.19 -4.12 7.09
N PHE A 190 1.35 -4.40 5.80
CA PHE A 190 0.32 -4.41 4.78
C PHE A 190 -0.11 -3.01 4.31
N SER A 191 -1.00 -2.33 5.03
CA SER A 191 -1.58 -1.04 4.60
C SER A 191 -0.86 0.18 5.17
N VAL A 192 0.22 -0.05 5.92
CA VAL A 192 1.08 0.98 6.50
C VAL A 192 2.55 0.62 6.27
N GLY A 193 3.40 1.62 6.15
CA GLY A 193 4.85 1.45 6.15
C GLY A 193 5.38 1.08 7.54
N TRP A 194 6.57 0.48 7.55
CA TRP A 194 7.36 0.21 8.75
C TRP A 194 8.79 0.68 8.52
N PHE A 195 9.60 0.73 9.58
CA PHE A 195 11.00 1.14 9.43
C PHE A 195 11.83 0.03 8.78
N ASP A 196 12.04 0.14 7.48
CA ASP A 196 12.94 -0.69 6.70
C ASP A 196 14.13 0.16 6.21
N LYS A 197 15.35 -0.22 6.62
CA LYS A 197 16.55 0.61 6.40
C LYS A 197 16.83 0.86 4.92
N GLU A 198 16.66 -0.16 4.08
CA GLU A 198 16.92 -0.05 2.65
C GLU A 198 15.85 0.79 1.94
N TYR A 199 14.57 0.61 2.30
CA TYR A 199 13.48 1.44 1.80
C TYR A 199 13.64 2.91 2.20
N VAL A 200 13.90 3.17 3.49
CA VAL A 200 14.04 4.54 4.02
C VAL A 200 15.26 5.23 3.43
N ARG A 201 16.38 4.53 3.24
CA ARG A 201 17.58 5.07 2.59
C ARG A 201 17.27 5.65 1.22
N HIS A 202 16.42 4.99 0.45
CA HIS A 202 16.08 5.36 -0.93
C HIS A 202 14.76 6.14 -1.02
N SER A 203 14.32 6.76 0.08
CA SER A 203 13.13 7.60 0.15
C SER A 203 13.50 9.02 0.60
N THR A 204 12.82 10.02 0.03
CA THR A 204 12.86 11.39 0.53
C THR A 204 12.09 11.48 1.84
N VAL A 205 12.71 12.03 2.89
CA VAL A 205 12.16 12.12 4.26
C VAL A 205 12.20 13.52 4.84
#